data_AF-A0AAV2AJ22-F1
#
_entry.id   AF-A0AAV2AJ22-F1
#
_cell.length_a   1.000
_cell.length_b   1.000
_cell.length_c   1.000
_cell.angle_alpha   90.00
_cell.angle_beta   90.00
_cell.angle_gamma   90.00
#
_symmetry.space_group_name_H-M   'P 1'
#
loop_
_entity.id
_entity.type
_entity.pdbx_description
1 polymer ?
#
loop_
_entity_poly.entity_id
_entity_poly.type
_entity_poly.pdbx_seq_one_letter_code
_entity_poly.pdbx_strand_id
1 'polypeptide(L)'
;MPSLISLILSGNKILAIEQPVFSPVWKQLKKIDLSGNPLRCDCRMKWVVKAGFPRTTYGECEEPPTLSEKSIDELKVDQLTYC
;
A
#
# COMPACT_ATOMS: atom_id res chain seq x y z
N MET A 1 -11.44 -20.90 -10.75
CA MET A 1 -10.56 -20.34 -9.69
C MET A 1 -10.85 -18.85 -9.62
N PRO A 2 -11.28 -18.29 -8.47
CA PRO A 2 -11.59 -16.88 -8.38
C PRO A 2 -10.28 -16.07 -8.41
N SER A 3 -9.97 -15.48 -9.56
CA SER A 3 -8.86 -14.56 -9.70
C SER A 3 -9.31 -13.19 -9.19
N LEU A 4 -8.88 -12.81 -7.98
CA LEU A 4 -9.12 -11.46 -7.48
C LEU A 4 -8.25 -10.49 -8.28
N ILE A 5 -8.90 -9.64 -9.09
CA ILE A 5 -8.23 -8.69 -9.98
C ILE A 5 -8.25 -7.26 -9.40
N SER A 6 -9.30 -6.93 -8.65
CA SER A 6 -9.50 -5.62 -8.04
C SER A 6 -9.80 -5.78 -6.56
N LEU A 7 -9.11 -5.02 -5.72
CA LEU A 7 -9.34 -4.97 -4.28
C LEU A 7 -9.66 -3.54 -3.85
N ILE A 8 -10.86 -3.30 -3.34
CA ILE A 8 -11.32 -1.97 -2.90
C ILE A 8 -11.48 -2.00 -1.38
N LEU A 9 -10.69 -1.19 -0.69
CA LEU A 9 -10.62 -1.09 0.77
C LEU A 9 -10.65 0.39 1.22
N SER A 10 -11.10 1.30 0.36
CA SER A 10 -11.16 2.73 0.65
C SER A 10 -12.10 3.06 1.81
N GLY A 11 -11.81 4.15 2.52
CA GLY A 11 -12.61 4.65 3.65
C GLY A 11 -12.59 3.76 4.90
N ASN A 12 -11.54 2.97 5.09
CA ASN A 12 -11.35 2.13 6.28
C ASN A 12 -10.29 2.73 7.22
N LYS A 13 -9.90 1.97 8.24
CA LYS A 13 -8.87 2.36 9.23
C LYS A 13 -7.60 1.53 9.09
N ILE A 14 -7.22 1.22 7.85
CA ILE A 14 -6.01 0.43 7.57
C ILE A 14 -4.80 1.33 7.79
N LEU A 15 -3.87 0.87 8.63
CA LEU A 15 -2.62 1.60 8.92
C LEU A 15 -1.47 1.18 8.02
N ALA A 16 -1.45 -0.07 7.56
CA ALA A 16 -0.38 -0.58 6.72
C ALA A 16 -0.86 -1.79 5.92
N ILE A 17 -0.20 -2.03 4.80
CA ILE A 17 -0.40 -3.24 4.00
C ILE A 17 0.52 -4.31 4.56
N GLU A 18 0.05 -5.13 5.50
CA GLU A 18 0.87 -6.14 6.17
C GLU A 18 1.18 -7.34 5.25
N GLN A 19 2.47 -7.68 5.11
CA GLN A 19 2.93 -8.70 4.15
C GLN A 19 2.23 -10.06 4.29
N PRO A 20 2.02 -10.63 5.50
CA PRO A 20 1.39 -11.94 5.63
C PRO A 20 -0.04 -11.98 5.10
N VAL A 21 -0.75 -10.84 5.11
CA VAL A 21 -2.16 -10.75 4.74
C VAL A 21 -2.31 -10.61 3.22
N PHE A 22 -1.52 -9.73 2.60
CA PHE A 22 -1.72 -9.32 1.20
C PHE A 22 -0.82 -10.08 0.21
N SER A 23 0.32 -10.62 0.65
CA SER A 23 1.26 -11.31 -0.25
C SER A 23 0.66 -12.48 -1.05
N PRO A 24 -0.33 -13.28 -0.55
CA PRO A 24 -0.91 -14.38 -1.33
C PRO A 24 -1.65 -13.92 -2.59
N VAL A 25 -2.17 -12.68 -2.59
CA VAL A 25 -2.98 -12.14 -3.70
C VAL A 25 -2.29 -11.00 -4.44
N TRP A 26 -1.16 -10.48 -3.95
CA TRP A 26 -0.54 -9.25 -4.47
C TRP A 26 -0.23 -9.30 -5.97
N LYS A 27 0.38 -10.39 -6.44
CA LYS A 27 0.85 -10.51 -7.85
C LYS A 27 -0.27 -10.57 -8.89
N GLN A 28 -1.49 -10.95 -8.50
CA GLN A 28 -2.64 -11.05 -9.43
C GLN A 28 -3.48 -9.78 -9.48
N LEU A 29 -3.33 -8.88 -8.51
CA LEU A 29 -4.08 -7.63 -8.47
C LEU A 29 -3.64 -6.72 -9.61
N LYS A 30 -4.63 -6.21 -10.35
CA LYS A 30 -4.45 -5.12 -11.31
C LYS A 30 -4.84 -3.78 -10.70
N LYS A 31 -5.79 -3.79 -9.75
CA LYS A 31 -6.25 -2.60 -9.05
C LYS A 31 -6.27 -2.81 -7.54
N ILE A 32 -5.78 -1.82 -6.81
CA ILE A 32 -5.98 -1.68 -5.37
C ILE A 32 -6.40 -0.24 -5.05
N ASP A 33 -7.41 -0.08 -4.19
CA ASP A 33 -7.87 1.22 -3.73
C ASP A 33 -7.87 1.25 -2.20
N LEU A 34 -6.97 2.04 -1.63
CA LEU A 34 -6.76 2.28 -0.21
C LEU A 34 -7.00 3.75 0.16
N SER A 35 -7.59 4.55 -0.74
CA SER A 35 -7.88 5.96 -0.50
C SER A 35 -8.72 6.17 0.78
N GLY A 36 -8.44 7.24 1.51
CA GLY A 36 -9.13 7.55 2.77
C GLY A 36 -8.86 6.56 3.90
N ASN A 37 -7.69 5.90 3.88
CA ASN A 37 -7.16 5.16 5.03
C ASN A 37 -5.97 5.93 5.64
N PRO A 38 -5.79 5.91 6.98
CA PRO A 38 -4.68 6.56 7.65
C PRO A 38 -3.38 5.76 7.51
N LEU A 39 -2.85 5.67 6.28
CA LEU A 39 -1.69 4.82 5.98
C LEU A 39 -0.42 5.38 6.61
N ARG A 40 0.26 4.55 7.41
CA ARG A 40 1.60 4.79 7.95
C ARG A 40 2.63 4.17 7.01
N CYS A 41 3.22 5.01 6.17
CA CYS A 41 4.26 4.70 5.21
C CYS A 41 5.62 4.57 5.88
N ASP A 42 5.77 3.49 6.65
CA ASP A 42 6.96 3.16 7.42
C ASP A 42 7.63 1.88 6.88
N CYS A 43 8.55 1.31 7.65
CA CYS A 43 9.30 0.11 7.27
C CYS A 43 8.42 -1.10 6.89
N ARG A 44 7.19 -1.19 7.40
CA ARG A 44 6.25 -2.28 7.10
C ARG A 44 5.76 -2.22 5.66
N MET A 45 5.83 -1.05 5.02
CA MET A 45 5.48 -0.88 3.62
C MET A 45 6.64 -1.20 2.65
N LYS A 46 7.85 -1.54 3.15
CA LYS A 46 8.99 -1.83 2.25
C LYS A 46 8.71 -2.95 1.27
N TRP A 47 7.96 -3.97 1.69
CA TRP A 47 7.73 -5.13 0.84
C TRP A 47 6.83 -4.78 -0.34
N VAL A 48 5.84 -3.88 -0.20
CA VAL A 48 4.98 -3.48 -1.33
C VAL A 48 5.76 -2.72 -2.39
N VAL A 49 6.68 -1.83 -1.98
CA VAL A 49 7.57 -1.12 -2.90
C VAL A 49 8.48 -2.11 -3.64
N LYS A 50 9.04 -3.11 -2.94
CA LYS A 50 9.89 -4.15 -3.53
C LYS A 50 9.11 -5.10 -4.44
N ALA A 51 7.88 -5.43 -4.08
CA ALA A 51 7.02 -6.32 -4.86
C ALA A 51 6.45 -5.62 -6.11
N GLY A 52 6.44 -4.29 -6.12
CA GLY A 52 5.82 -3.46 -7.15
C GLY A 52 4.31 -3.34 -6.93
N PHE A 53 3.77 -2.17 -7.20
CA PHE A 53 2.35 -1.90 -7.04
C PHE A 53 1.50 -2.44 -8.21
N PRO A 54 0.23 -2.79 -7.97
CA PRO A 54 -0.73 -3.02 -9.05
C PRO A 54 -0.80 -1.83 -10.02
N ARG A 55 -1.16 -2.10 -11.28
CA ARG A 55 -1.23 -1.08 -12.35
C ARG A 55 -2.05 0.15 -11.98
N THR A 56 -3.12 -0.06 -11.22
CA THR A 56 -3.97 1.01 -10.72
C THR A 56 -3.94 0.95 -9.20
N THR A 57 -3.26 1.91 -8.60
CA THR A 57 -3.12 2.00 -7.14
C THR A 57 -3.63 3.36 -6.69
N TYR A 58 -4.50 3.37 -5.69
CA TYR A 58 -4.95 4.59 -5.02
C TYR A 58 -4.66 4.49 -3.53
N GLY A 59 -4.19 5.59 -2.94
CA GLY A 59 -3.88 5.67 -1.53
C GLY A 59 -2.72 6.62 -1.28
N GLU A 60 -2.83 7.37 -0.20
CA GLU A 60 -1.88 8.38 0.21
C GLU A 60 -1.40 8.07 1.63
N CYS A 61 -0.15 8.43 1.92
CA CYS A 61 0.38 8.35 3.27
C CYS A 61 -0.25 9.44 4.16
N GLU A 62 -0.63 9.08 5.38
CA GLU A 62 -0.95 10.04 6.44
C GLU A 62 0.24 10.24 7.38
N GLU A 63 1.01 9.17 7.59
CA GLU A 63 2.24 9.18 8.37
C GLU A 63 3.41 8.54 7.60
N PRO A 64 4.67 8.90 7.89
CA PRO A 64 5.09 10.03 8.74
C PRO A 64 4.81 11.40 8.07
N PRO A 65 4.91 12.53 8.82
CA PRO A 65 4.67 13.87 8.26
C PRO A 65 5.51 14.21 7.02
N THR A 66 6.72 13.63 6.90
CA THR A 66 7.61 13.83 5.75
C THR A 66 7.11 13.16 4.47
N LEU A 67 6.17 12.22 4.58
CA LEU A 67 5.54 11.52 3.47
C LEU A 67 4.04 11.80 3.40
N SER A 68 3.48 12.64 4.28
CA SER A 68 2.06 12.97 4.28
C SER A 68 1.58 13.43 2.90
N GLU A 69 0.39 12.97 2.51
CA GLU A 69 -0.27 13.21 1.22
C GLU A 69 0.45 12.60 0.00
N LYS A 70 1.62 11.98 0.20
CA LYS A 70 2.34 11.32 -0.88
C LYS A 70 1.63 10.04 -1.31
N SER A 71 1.48 9.84 -2.61
CA SER A 71 0.93 8.61 -3.16
C SER A 71 1.82 7.40 -2.84
N ILE A 72 1.20 6.30 -2.43
CA ILE A 72 1.93 5.10 -1.98
C ILE A 72 2.72 4.42 -3.10
N ASP A 73 2.29 4.56 -4.35
CA ASP A 73 2.97 3.99 -5.52
C ASP A 73 4.21 4.78 -5.97
N GLU A 74 4.40 5.99 -5.44
CA GLU A 74 5.58 6.83 -5.66
C GLU A 74 6.65 6.68 -4.55
N LEU A 75 6.41 5.79 -3.58
CA LEU A 75 7.32 5.55 -2.48
C LEU A 75 8.60 4.85 -2.95
N LYS A 76 9.73 5.26 -2.35
CA LYS A 76 11.02 4.61 -2.53
C LYS A 76 11.43 3.90 -1.24
N VAL A 77 12.12 2.77 -1.38
CA VAL A 77 12.54 1.93 -0.26
C VAL A 77 13.36 2.71 0.79
N ASP A 78 14.19 3.67 0.34
CA ASP A 78 15.07 4.47 1.20
C ASP A 78 14.31 5.47 2.11
N GLN A 79 13.04 5.77 1.78
CA GLN A 79 12.20 6.65 2.59
C GLN A 79 11.53 5.91 3.76
N LEU A 80 11.48 4.58 3.71
CA LEU A 80 10.72 3.73 4.62
C LEU A 80 11.59 3.18 5.75
N THR A 81 12.56 3.93 6.25
CA THR A 81 13.63 3.38 7.11
C THR A 81 13.23 3.17 8.56
N TYR A 82 12.23 3.89 9.06
CA TYR A 82 11.79 3.86 10.47
C TYR A 82 10.57 2.95 10.69
N CYS A 83 10.49 2.32 11.87
CA CYS A 83 9.32 1.65 12.46
C CYS A 83 9.14 2.26 13.86
#